data_AF-U6DNY8-F1
#
_entry.id   AF-U6DNY8-F1
#
_cell.length_a   1.000
_cell.length_b   1.000
_cell.length_c   1.000
_cell.angle_alpha   90.00
_cell.angle_beta   90.00
_cell.angle_gamma   90.00
#
_symmetry.space_group_name_H-M   'P 1'
#
loop_
_entity.id
_entity.type
_entity.pdbx_description
1 polymer ?
#
loop_
_entity_poly.entity_id
_entity_poly.type
_entity_poly.pdbx_seq_one_letter_code
_entity_poly.pdbx_strand_id
1 'polypeptide(L)'
;FLASPEDKDCPEAEAPLDLLADCEKEEEYRRNIWKGFLISIPYSASIGGTATLTGTAPNLILLGQLKSFFPQCDVVNFGSWFIFAFPLMVLFLLVGWLWISFLYGGMTLRGWRKKKSEIKSDAEDRARAVIREEFQNLGPIKFAEQAVFTLFCMFAILLFSRDPKFIPGWASFFTPGFLSDAVTGVAIVIILFVFPSQRPSFKWWFDFKASNEETEPLLTWKKVQDTVPWNIILLLGGGFAMAKGCEESGLSAWI
;
A
#
# COMPACT_ATOMS: atom_id res chain seq x y z
N PHE A 1 3.69 -41.70 -31.82
CA PHE A 1 3.65 -41.43 -33.27
C PHE A 1 4.20 -40.03 -33.47
N LEU A 2 5.46 -39.78 -33.83
CA LEU A 2 6.47 -40.59 -34.51
C LEU A 2 7.81 -40.42 -33.79
N ALA A 3 8.58 -41.50 -33.79
CA ALA A 3 9.96 -41.55 -33.35
C ALA A 3 10.89 -41.63 -34.58
N SER A 4 12.09 -41.07 -34.40
CA SER A 4 13.36 -41.42 -35.07
C SER A 4 13.66 -40.79 -36.45
N PRO A 5 14.93 -40.74 -36.90
CA PRO A 5 16.13 -40.21 -36.23
C PRO A 5 16.98 -39.36 -37.19
N GLU A 6 17.65 -38.31 -36.71
CA GLU A 6 18.92 -37.89 -37.32
C GLU A 6 19.88 -37.54 -36.19
N ASP A 7 20.66 -38.57 -35.82
CA ASP A 7 22.04 -38.38 -35.35
C ASP A 7 22.75 -37.46 -36.33
N LYS A 8 22.86 -36.18 -35.98
CA LYS A 8 23.96 -35.35 -36.42
C LYS A 8 24.77 -35.05 -35.20
N ASP A 9 25.93 -35.71 -35.15
CA ASP A 9 27.06 -35.44 -34.28
C ASP A 9 27.16 -33.95 -33.95
N CYS A 10 26.57 -33.54 -32.82
CA CYS A 10 27.11 -32.42 -32.10
C CYS A 10 28.43 -32.93 -31.53
N PRO A 11 29.59 -32.36 -31.87
CA PRO A 11 30.75 -32.63 -31.07
C PRO A 11 30.37 -32.24 -29.64
N GLU A 12 30.38 -33.21 -28.72
CA GLU A 12 30.42 -32.97 -27.29
C GLU A 12 31.70 -32.17 -27.02
N ALA A 13 31.63 -30.86 -27.29
CA ALA A 13 32.56 -29.92 -26.74
C ALA A 13 32.24 -29.92 -25.24
N GLU A 14 33.01 -30.69 -24.48
CA GLU A 14 33.09 -30.57 -23.03
C GLU A 14 33.19 -29.07 -22.72
N ALA A 15 32.08 -28.46 -22.29
CA ALA A 15 32.10 -27.07 -21.88
C ALA A 15 33.14 -27.01 -20.75
N PRO A 16 34.17 -26.15 -20.85
CA PRO A 16 35.22 -26.10 -19.83
C PRO A 16 34.58 -26.00 -18.45
N LEU A 17 35.03 -26.84 -17.51
CA LEU A 17 34.50 -26.95 -16.14
C LEU A 17 34.28 -25.58 -15.46
N ASP A 18 35.07 -24.58 -15.83
CA ASP A 18 34.95 -23.19 -15.39
C ASP A 18 33.65 -22.49 -15.86
N LEU A 19 33.17 -22.77 -17.07
CA LEU A 19 31.90 -22.23 -17.58
C LEU A 19 30.70 -22.82 -16.84
N LEU A 20 30.71 -24.11 -16.54
CA LEU A 20 29.65 -24.75 -15.77
C LEU A 20 29.62 -24.21 -14.33
N ALA A 21 30.78 -24.04 -13.69
CA ALA A 21 30.89 -23.47 -12.35
C ALA A 21 30.49 -21.98 -12.28
N ASP A 22 30.69 -21.21 -13.37
CA ASP A 22 30.24 -19.83 -13.46
C ASP A 22 28.72 -19.74 -13.71
N CYS A 23 28.13 -20.64 -14.52
CA CYS A 23 26.67 -20.75 -14.67
C CYS A 23 25.98 -21.07 -13.34
N GLU A 24 26.46 -22.06 -12.58
CA GLU A 24 25.87 -22.41 -11.27
C GLU A 24 25.89 -21.25 -10.27
N LYS A 25 26.99 -20.48 -10.23
CA LYS A 25 27.10 -19.27 -9.39
C LYS A 25 26.14 -18.17 -9.83
N GLU A 26 25.92 -18.00 -11.13
CA GLU A 26 25.01 -17.00 -11.67
C GLU A 26 23.54 -17.36 -11.36
N GLU A 27 23.19 -18.65 -11.45
CA GLU A 27 21.87 -19.15 -11.05
C GLU A 27 21.62 -19.04 -9.56
N GLU A 28 22.63 -19.32 -8.73
CA GLU A 28 22.55 -19.16 -7.28
C GLU A 28 22.39 -17.68 -6.89
N TYR A 29 23.13 -16.78 -7.54
CA TYR A 29 22.98 -15.34 -7.36
C TYR A 29 21.57 -14.87 -7.74
N ARG A 30 21.08 -15.30 -8.92
CA ARG A 30 19.71 -15.02 -9.38
C ARG A 30 18.70 -15.50 -8.33
N ARG A 31 18.79 -16.75 -7.89
CA ARG A 31 17.92 -17.35 -6.87
C ARG A 31 17.93 -16.58 -5.55
N ASN A 32 19.09 -16.13 -5.09
CA ASN A 32 19.20 -15.34 -3.85
C ASN A 32 18.56 -13.96 -3.99
N ILE A 33 18.70 -13.31 -5.15
CA ILE A 33 17.99 -12.06 -5.47
C ILE A 33 16.47 -12.28 -5.46
N TRP A 34 15.97 -13.30 -6.15
CA TRP A 34 14.54 -13.61 -6.17
C TRP A 34 13.99 -13.86 -4.76
N LYS A 35 14.70 -14.62 -3.93
CA LYS A 35 14.35 -14.83 -2.52
C LYS A 35 14.32 -13.52 -1.74
N GLY A 36 15.33 -12.67 -1.92
CA GLY A 36 15.40 -11.34 -1.30
C GLY A 36 14.21 -10.46 -1.68
N PHE A 37 13.85 -10.41 -2.97
CA PHE A 37 12.68 -9.67 -3.45
C PHE A 37 11.38 -10.22 -2.84
N LEU A 38 11.15 -11.53 -2.89
CA LEU A 38 9.93 -12.16 -2.37
C LEU A 38 9.73 -11.90 -0.88
N ILE A 39 10.82 -11.82 -0.10
CA ILE A 39 10.75 -11.51 1.33
C ILE A 39 10.59 -10.00 1.57
N SER A 40 11.21 -9.15 0.76
CA SER A 40 11.14 -7.69 0.92
C SER A 40 9.73 -7.12 0.74
N ILE A 41 8.90 -7.72 -0.11
CA ILE A 41 7.53 -7.27 -0.38
C ILE A 41 6.63 -7.33 0.88
N PRO A 42 6.46 -8.48 1.55
CA PRO A 42 5.63 -8.55 2.76
C PRO A 42 6.21 -7.75 3.94
N TYR A 43 7.54 -7.67 4.09
CA TYR A 43 8.16 -6.83 5.12
C TYR A 43 7.90 -5.34 4.88
N SER A 44 8.08 -4.87 3.65
CA SER A 44 7.81 -3.47 3.30
C SER A 44 6.32 -3.12 3.42
N ALA A 45 5.42 -4.03 3.05
CA ALA A 45 3.97 -3.87 3.27
C ALA A 45 3.63 -3.78 4.76
N SER A 46 4.21 -4.65 5.60
CA SER A 46 3.97 -4.66 7.05
C SER A 46 4.52 -3.40 7.73
N ILE A 47 5.76 -3.01 7.40
CA ILE A 47 6.39 -1.79 7.92
C ILE A 47 5.64 -0.55 7.45
N GLY A 48 5.28 -0.48 6.16
CA GLY A 48 4.52 0.64 5.59
C GLY A 48 3.15 0.83 6.25
N GLY A 49 2.47 -0.26 6.61
CA GLY A 49 1.21 -0.23 7.34
C GLY A 49 1.29 0.41 8.73
N THR A 50 2.47 0.55 9.32
CA THR A 50 2.65 1.20 10.63
C THR A 50 2.58 2.73 10.56
N ALA A 51 2.86 3.33 9.39
CA ALA A 51 2.99 4.78 9.24
C ALA A 51 1.67 5.56 9.45
N THR A 52 0.55 4.96 9.08
CA THR A 52 -0.77 5.59 9.19
C THR A 52 -1.64 4.82 10.18
N LEU A 53 -2.52 5.55 10.84
CA LEU A 53 -3.47 4.98 11.79
C LEU A 53 -4.38 3.94 11.12
N THR A 54 -4.76 4.16 9.86
CA THR A 54 -5.60 3.27 9.06
C THR A 54 -4.82 2.15 8.34
N GLY A 55 -3.51 2.07 8.52
CA GLY A 55 -2.66 1.13 7.77
C GLY A 55 -2.76 -0.31 8.27
N THR A 56 -2.93 -0.52 9.57
CA THR A 56 -3.08 -1.87 10.16
C THR A 56 -4.14 -1.90 11.26
N ALA A 57 -4.80 -3.05 11.44
CA ALA A 57 -5.84 -3.22 12.45
C ALA A 57 -5.38 -2.95 13.91
N PRO A 58 -4.16 -3.37 14.35
CA PRO A 58 -3.68 -3.09 15.70
C PRO A 58 -3.61 -1.59 16.03
N ASN A 59 -3.28 -0.73 15.07
CA ASN A 59 -3.23 0.73 15.28
C ASN A 59 -4.61 1.29 15.63
N LEU A 60 -5.66 0.81 14.95
CA LEU A 60 -7.05 1.21 15.22
C LEU A 60 -7.55 0.67 16.55
N ILE A 61 -7.18 -0.57 16.91
CA ILE A 61 -7.50 -1.17 18.21
C ILE A 61 -6.91 -0.32 19.33
N LEU A 62 -5.62 0.01 19.23
CA LEU A 62 -4.92 0.83 20.21
C LEU A 62 -5.63 2.17 20.41
N LEU A 63 -5.98 2.86 19.32
CA LEU A 63 -6.70 4.13 19.42
C LEU A 63 -8.08 3.99 20.07
N GLY A 64 -8.82 2.94 19.72
CA GLY A 64 -10.14 2.65 20.30
C GLY A 64 -10.05 2.40 21.81
N GLN A 65 -9.11 1.57 22.23
CA GLN A 65 -8.87 1.28 23.65
C GLN A 65 -8.36 2.50 24.41
N LEU A 66 -7.43 3.27 23.83
CA LEU A 66 -6.89 4.47 24.47
C LEU A 66 -7.99 5.51 24.74
N LYS A 67 -8.92 5.69 23.80
CA LYS A 67 -10.10 6.56 24.01
C LYS A 67 -11.07 6.02 25.05
N SER A 68 -11.20 4.69 25.16
CA SER A 68 -12.07 4.05 26.15
C SER A 68 -11.52 4.19 27.58
N PHE A 69 -10.23 3.93 27.78
CA PHE A 69 -9.60 3.99 29.10
C PHE A 69 -9.20 5.41 29.53
N PHE A 70 -8.81 6.26 28.57
CA PHE A 70 -8.34 7.61 28.84
C PHE A 70 -9.12 8.64 27.99
N PRO A 71 -10.41 8.87 28.28
CA PRO A 71 -11.27 9.74 27.48
C PRO A 71 -10.83 11.22 27.48
N GLN A 72 -10.02 11.65 28.45
CA GLN A 72 -9.43 13.00 28.49
C GLN A 72 -8.13 13.13 27.69
N CYS A 73 -7.56 12.02 27.22
CA CYS A 73 -6.30 11.98 26.50
C CYS A 73 -6.54 12.12 24.99
N ASP A 74 -6.86 13.33 24.53
CA ASP A 74 -7.06 13.63 23.10
C ASP A 74 -5.73 13.92 22.37
N VAL A 75 -4.65 13.30 22.82
CA VAL A 75 -3.30 13.51 22.28
C VAL A 75 -3.11 12.78 20.94
N VAL A 76 -3.83 11.67 20.75
CA VAL A 76 -3.66 10.79 19.58
C VAL A 76 -4.78 11.02 18.57
N ASN A 77 -4.43 11.67 17.47
CA ASN A 77 -5.25 11.83 16.27
C ASN A 77 -4.48 11.33 15.05
N PHE A 78 -5.12 11.31 13.87
CA PHE A 78 -4.45 10.85 12.65
C PHE A 78 -3.13 11.58 12.37
N GLY A 79 -3.11 12.90 12.52
CA GLY A 79 -1.94 13.74 12.25
C GLY A 79 -0.79 13.52 13.25
N SER A 80 -1.10 13.47 14.55
CA SER A 80 -0.10 13.25 15.60
C SER A 80 0.48 11.83 15.54
N TRP A 81 -0.36 10.82 15.22
CA TRP A 81 0.12 9.47 14.93
C TRP A 81 1.07 9.45 13.74
N PHE A 82 0.71 10.11 12.63
CA PHE A 82 1.54 10.12 11.44
C PHE A 82 2.90 10.78 11.71
N ILE A 83 2.94 11.92 12.40
CA ILE A 83 4.20 12.61 12.72
C ILE A 83 5.11 11.72 13.60
N PHE A 84 4.53 10.91 14.49
CA PHE A 84 5.26 9.97 15.33
C PHE A 84 5.71 8.71 14.56
N ALA A 85 4.79 8.06 13.85
CA ALA A 85 4.99 6.73 13.27
C ALA A 85 5.65 6.76 11.89
N PHE A 86 5.44 7.80 11.09
CA PHE A 86 6.01 7.90 9.74
C PHE A 86 7.56 7.95 9.76
N PRO A 87 8.24 8.77 10.59
CA PRO A 87 9.70 8.74 10.67
C PRO A 87 10.25 7.38 11.13
N LEU A 88 9.57 6.74 12.09
CA LEU A 88 9.92 5.41 12.57
C LEU A 88 9.75 4.35 11.48
N MET A 89 8.68 4.43 10.69
CA MET A 89 8.45 3.56 9.55
C MET A 89 9.57 3.70 8.51
N VAL A 90 9.98 4.93 8.16
CA VAL A 90 11.09 5.16 7.23
C VAL A 90 12.39 4.57 7.78
N LEU A 91 12.67 4.77 9.07
CA LEU A 91 13.84 4.18 9.74
C LEU A 91 13.82 2.65 9.65
N PHE A 92 12.69 2.01 9.99
CA PHE A 92 12.55 0.55 9.91
C PHE A 92 12.60 0.03 8.49
N LEU A 93 12.10 0.78 7.51
CA LEU A 93 12.19 0.41 6.10
C LEU A 93 13.64 0.45 5.62
N LEU A 94 14.42 1.47 6.02
CA LEU A 94 15.85 1.54 5.74
C LEU A 94 16.63 0.40 6.41
N VAL A 95 16.37 0.13 7.69
CA VAL A 95 17.01 -0.97 8.42
C VAL A 95 16.64 -2.33 7.80
N GLY A 96 15.38 -2.55 7.46
CA GLY A 96 14.89 -3.76 6.81
C GLY A 96 15.51 -3.95 5.42
N TRP A 97 15.60 -2.87 4.63
CA TRP A 97 16.28 -2.89 3.34
C TRP A 97 17.77 -3.22 3.47
N LEU A 98 18.49 -2.62 4.42
CA LEU A 98 19.89 -2.92 4.69
C LEU A 98 20.07 -4.38 5.14
N TRP A 99 19.20 -4.87 6.02
CA TRP A 99 19.22 -6.25 6.51
C TRP A 99 19.03 -7.28 5.39
N ILE A 100 18.01 -7.10 4.55
CA ILE A 100 17.73 -7.99 3.41
C ILE A 100 18.84 -7.89 2.37
N SER A 101 19.34 -6.68 2.09
CA SER A 101 20.43 -6.45 1.14
C SER A 101 21.75 -7.08 1.61
N PHE A 102 21.98 -7.12 2.92
CA PHE A 102 23.13 -7.82 3.52
C PHE A 102 22.97 -9.34 3.41
N LEU A 103 21.79 -9.88 3.74
CA LEU A 103 21.55 -11.32 3.81
C LEU A 103 21.51 -12.01 2.43
N TYR A 104 20.96 -11.35 1.41
CA TYR A 104 20.84 -11.90 0.04
C TYR A 104 21.90 -11.38 -0.94
N GLY A 105 22.99 -10.78 -0.43
CA GLY A 105 24.18 -10.46 -1.22
C GLY A 105 24.08 -9.23 -2.13
N GLY A 106 23.04 -8.40 -1.96
CA GLY A 106 22.86 -7.14 -2.69
C GLY A 106 23.97 -6.11 -2.44
N MET A 107 24.60 -6.17 -1.26
CA MET A 107 25.76 -5.34 -0.90
C MET A 107 27.09 -6.14 -0.93
N THR A 108 27.33 -6.93 -1.98
CA THR A 108 28.70 -7.42 -2.20
C THR A 108 29.57 -6.24 -2.65
N LEU A 109 30.46 -5.76 -1.78
CA LEU A 109 31.53 -4.77 -2.05
C LEU A 109 32.34 -5.04 -3.34
N ARG A 110 32.24 -6.25 -3.90
CA ARG A 110 32.83 -6.67 -5.18
C ARG A 110 32.15 -6.09 -6.43
N GLY A 111 30.87 -5.71 -6.34
CA GLY A 111 30.09 -5.18 -7.47
C GLY A 111 30.47 -3.76 -7.90
N TRP A 112 31.11 -2.97 -7.02
CA TRP A 112 31.61 -1.62 -7.37
C TRP A 112 32.85 -1.70 -8.27
N ARG A 113 33.65 -2.77 -8.20
CA ARG A 113 34.92 -2.91 -8.95
C ARG A 113 34.84 -3.75 -10.23
N LYS A 114 33.81 -4.56 -10.45
CA LYS A 114 33.67 -5.28 -11.73
C LYS A 114 33.14 -4.30 -12.78
N LYS A 115 34.05 -3.86 -13.65
CA LYS A 115 33.81 -3.16 -14.93
C LYS A 115 32.48 -3.64 -15.51
N LYS A 116 31.55 -2.70 -15.74
CA LYS A 116 30.24 -2.88 -16.36
C LYS A 116 30.40 -3.75 -17.61
N SER A 117 30.15 -5.06 -17.53
CA SER A 117 30.25 -5.95 -18.69
C SER A 117 29.09 -5.65 -19.63
N GLU A 118 29.30 -5.78 -20.95
CA GLU A 118 28.25 -5.57 -21.96
C GLU A 118 27.00 -6.43 -21.67
N ILE A 119 27.17 -7.62 -21.11
CA ILE A 119 26.09 -8.53 -20.70
C ILE A 119 25.15 -7.88 -19.66
N LYS A 120 25.69 -7.11 -18.70
CA LYS A 120 24.88 -6.43 -17.69
C LYS A 120 24.10 -5.24 -18.28
N SER A 121 24.66 -4.59 -19.31
CA SER A 121 23.97 -3.54 -20.07
C SER A 121 22.79 -4.09 -20.84
N ASP A 122 22.96 -5.20 -21.56
CA ASP A 122 21.89 -5.83 -22.34
C ASP A 122 20.71 -6.27 -21.46
N ALA A 123 21.00 -6.82 -20.28
CA ALA A 123 19.97 -7.19 -19.31
C ALA A 123 19.21 -5.96 -18.75
N GLU A 124 19.89 -4.85 -18.47
CA GLU A 124 19.26 -3.59 -18.04
C GLU A 124 18.38 -3.00 -19.16
N ASP A 125 18.83 -3.05 -20.41
CA ASP A 125 18.10 -2.52 -21.55
C ASP A 125 16.86 -3.37 -21.87
N ARG A 126 16.93 -4.69 -21.77
CA ARG A 126 15.75 -5.58 -21.85
C ARG A 126 14.75 -5.30 -20.74
N ALA A 127 15.21 -5.15 -19.50
CA ALA A 127 14.32 -4.82 -18.38
C ALA A 127 13.61 -3.47 -18.60
N ARG A 128 14.34 -2.46 -19.10
CA ARG A 128 13.76 -1.15 -19.46
C ARG A 128 12.77 -1.24 -20.61
N ALA A 129 13.04 -2.08 -21.61
CA ALA A 129 12.14 -2.31 -22.73
C ALA A 129 10.80 -2.89 -22.24
N VAL A 130 10.84 -3.92 -21.38
CA VAL A 130 9.64 -4.51 -20.76
C VAL A 130 8.87 -3.48 -19.93
N ILE A 131 9.55 -2.69 -19.09
CA ILE A 131 8.89 -1.63 -18.30
C ILE A 131 8.22 -0.60 -19.21
N ARG A 132 8.86 -0.24 -20.33
CA ARG A 132 8.31 0.73 -21.29
C ARG A 132 7.12 0.18 -22.04
N GLU A 133 7.15 -1.09 -22.43
CA GLU A 133 6.04 -1.78 -23.06
C GLU A 133 4.83 -1.84 -22.12
N GLU A 134 5.03 -2.28 -20.87
CA GLU A 134 3.96 -2.29 -19.86
C GLU A 134 3.41 -0.88 -19.58
N PHE A 135 4.28 0.13 -19.53
CA PHE A 135 3.87 1.52 -19.37
C PHE A 135 3.03 2.02 -20.55
N GLN A 136 3.38 1.62 -21.78
CA GLN A 136 2.60 1.96 -22.97
C GLN A 136 1.26 1.23 -23.01
N ASN A 137 1.21 -0.02 -22.52
CA ASN A 137 -0.01 -0.82 -22.43
C ASN A 137 -1.05 -0.26 -21.44
N LEU A 138 -0.64 0.47 -20.41
CA LEU A 138 -1.56 1.11 -19.45
C LEU A 138 -2.45 2.18 -20.10
N GLY A 139 -1.97 2.84 -21.16
CA GLY A 139 -2.69 3.93 -21.83
C GLY A 139 -2.72 5.25 -21.03
N PRO A 140 -3.42 6.27 -21.54
CA PRO A 140 -3.51 7.57 -20.87
C PRO A 140 -4.39 7.52 -19.61
N ILE A 141 -4.06 8.34 -18.61
CA ILE A 141 -4.78 8.45 -17.34
C ILE A 141 -6.27 8.72 -17.59
N LYS A 142 -7.13 7.87 -17.02
CA LYS A 142 -8.59 8.01 -17.14
C LYS A 142 -9.08 9.12 -16.21
N PHE A 143 -10.22 9.72 -16.58
CA PHE A 143 -10.85 10.75 -15.74
C PHE A 143 -11.17 10.23 -14.33
N ALA A 144 -11.68 9.00 -14.21
CA ALA A 144 -11.98 8.37 -12.93
C ALA A 144 -10.72 8.23 -12.04
N GLU A 145 -9.58 7.83 -12.61
CA GLU A 145 -8.31 7.70 -11.89
C GLU A 145 -7.84 9.05 -11.35
N GLN A 146 -7.92 10.09 -12.19
CA GLN A 146 -7.59 11.45 -11.77
C GLN A 146 -8.55 11.97 -10.68
N ALA A 147 -9.84 11.67 -10.78
CA ALA A 147 -10.84 12.07 -9.79
C ALA A 147 -10.61 11.39 -8.44
N VAL A 148 -10.35 10.07 -8.43
CA VAL A 148 -10.01 9.32 -7.21
C VAL A 148 -8.72 9.85 -6.58
N PHE A 149 -7.68 10.10 -7.38
CA PHE A 149 -6.44 10.69 -6.89
C PHE A 149 -6.68 12.07 -6.25
N THR A 150 -7.48 12.91 -6.89
CA THR A 150 -7.84 14.24 -6.36
C THR A 150 -8.59 14.13 -5.03
N LEU A 151 -9.58 13.22 -4.95
CA LEU A 151 -10.33 12.99 -3.71
C LEU A 151 -9.46 12.38 -2.61
N PHE A 152 -8.48 11.54 -2.94
CA PHE A 152 -7.51 11.01 -2.00
C PHE A 152 -6.58 12.10 -1.45
N CYS A 153 -6.06 12.99 -2.31
CA CYS A 153 -5.28 14.15 -1.86
C CYS A 153 -6.12 15.09 -1.00
N MET A 154 -7.37 15.35 -1.39
CA MET A 154 -8.33 16.13 -0.60
C MET A 154 -8.54 15.48 0.78
N PHE A 155 -8.79 14.18 0.83
CA PHE A 155 -8.94 13.42 2.08
C PHE A 155 -7.71 13.56 2.99
N ALA A 156 -6.50 13.38 2.44
CA ALA A 156 -5.26 13.54 3.19
C ALA A 156 -5.14 14.97 3.77
N ILE A 157 -5.37 15.99 2.94
CA ILE A 157 -5.33 17.39 3.40
C ILE A 157 -6.37 17.63 4.50
N LEU A 158 -7.60 17.16 4.34
CA LEU A 158 -8.65 17.30 5.36
C LEU A 158 -8.26 16.60 6.68
N LEU A 159 -7.67 15.41 6.62
CA LEU A 159 -7.21 14.70 7.81
C LEU A 159 -6.11 15.45 8.55
N PHE A 160 -5.06 15.91 7.84
CA PHE A 160 -3.95 16.63 8.46
C PHE A 160 -4.36 18.02 8.98
N SER A 161 -5.27 18.70 8.29
CA SER A 161 -5.75 20.03 8.69
C SER A 161 -6.86 20.00 9.74
N ARG A 162 -7.38 18.81 10.12
CA ARG A 162 -8.48 18.67 11.09
C ARG A 162 -8.11 19.23 12.46
N ASP A 163 -7.02 18.73 13.01
CA ASP A 163 -6.49 19.13 14.31
C ASP A 163 -4.97 18.95 14.34
N PRO A 164 -4.21 19.84 13.68
CA PRO A 164 -2.76 19.72 13.58
C PRO A 164 -2.04 19.99 14.92
N LYS A 165 -2.75 20.24 16.03
CA LYS A 165 -2.25 20.54 17.39
C LYS A 165 -1.37 21.80 17.53
N PHE A 166 -0.77 22.31 16.45
CA PHE A 166 0.03 23.54 16.44
C PHE A 166 -0.79 24.81 16.13
N ILE A 167 -1.91 24.65 15.40
CA ILE A 167 -2.83 25.72 14.97
C ILE A 167 -4.25 25.18 15.19
N PRO A 168 -5.24 26.01 15.55
CA PRO A 168 -6.65 25.58 15.52
C PRO A 168 -7.00 25.11 14.12
N GLY A 169 -7.18 23.80 13.95
CA GLY A 169 -7.57 23.20 12.67
C GLY A 169 -9.02 23.54 12.30
N TRP A 170 -9.46 23.09 11.14
CA TRP A 170 -10.84 23.36 10.70
C TRP A 170 -11.91 22.74 11.62
N ALA A 171 -11.53 21.78 12.47
CA ALA A 171 -12.43 21.22 13.48
C ALA A 171 -12.87 22.26 14.53
N SER A 172 -12.11 23.34 14.73
CA SER A 172 -12.46 24.41 15.67
C SER A 172 -13.70 25.23 15.27
N PHE A 173 -14.11 25.17 13.99
CA PHE A 173 -15.33 25.83 13.52
C PHE A 173 -16.62 25.11 13.95
N PHE A 174 -16.51 23.91 14.52
CA PHE A 174 -17.65 23.08 14.91
C PHE A 174 -17.63 22.80 16.42
N THR A 175 -18.78 22.39 16.94
CA THR A 175 -18.93 22.04 18.36
C THR A 175 -18.00 20.89 18.75
N PRO A 176 -17.24 21.01 19.86
CA PRO A 176 -16.33 19.97 20.31
C PRO A 176 -17.10 18.68 20.62
N GLY A 177 -16.55 17.54 20.20
CA GLY A 177 -17.10 16.20 20.42
C GLY A 177 -17.85 15.58 19.24
N PHE A 178 -18.27 16.35 18.24
CA PHE A 178 -18.99 15.82 17.08
C PHE A 178 -18.09 15.48 15.87
N LEU A 179 -16.87 16.01 15.84
CA LEU A 179 -15.92 15.79 14.75
C LEU A 179 -14.85 14.77 15.12
N SER A 180 -14.78 13.69 14.34
CA SER A 180 -13.73 12.66 14.43
C SER A 180 -13.05 12.44 13.07
N ASP A 181 -11.89 11.77 13.08
CA ASP A 181 -11.22 11.32 11.86
C ASP A 181 -12.16 10.46 10.98
N ALA A 182 -13.05 9.69 11.61
CA ALA A 182 -14.03 8.85 10.91
C ALA A 182 -15.07 9.67 10.14
N VAL A 183 -15.56 10.79 10.70
CA VAL A 183 -16.52 11.69 10.01
C VAL A 183 -15.91 12.24 8.72
N THR A 184 -14.62 12.60 8.76
CA THR A 184 -13.88 13.09 7.59
C THR A 184 -13.80 12.02 6.51
N GLY A 185 -13.51 10.77 6.89
CA GLY A 185 -13.48 9.64 5.96
C GLY A 185 -14.85 9.34 5.35
N VAL A 186 -15.90 9.30 6.16
CA VAL A 186 -17.28 9.05 5.69
C VAL A 186 -17.75 10.14 4.73
N ALA A 187 -17.40 11.41 4.98
CA ALA A 187 -17.74 12.51 4.07
C ALA A 187 -17.13 12.31 2.67
N ILE A 188 -15.86 11.90 2.58
CA ILE A 188 -15.20 11.60 1.30
C ILE A 188 -15.82 10.37 0.62
N VAL A 189 -16.18 9.33 1.39
CA VAL A 189 -16.87 8.16 0.85
C VAL A 189 -18.22 8.53 0.25
N ILE A 190 -19.00 9.39 0.91
CA ILE A 190 -20.27 9.90 0.35
C ILE A 190 -20.00 10.66 -0.95
N ILE A 191 -18.95 11.48 -1.00
CA ILE A 191 -18.57 12.17 -2.25
C ILE A 191 -18.22 11.16 -3.35
N LEU A 192 -17.51 10.07 -3.04
CA LEU A 192 -17.20 9.00 -4.00
C LEU A 192 -18.46 8.28 -4.54
N PHE A 193 -19.52 8.17 -3.74
CA PHE A 193 -20.81 7.63 -4.19
C PHE A 193 -21.60 8.59 -5.07
N VAL A 194 -21.41 9.89 -4.91
CA VAL A 194 -22.14 10.93 -5.66
C VAL A 194 -21.38 11.35 -6.92
N PHE A 195 -20.05 11.31 -6.92
CA PHE A 195 -19.23 11.85 -7.99
C PHE A 195 -19.21 10.91 -9.21
N PRO A 196 -19.48 11.43 -10.43
CA PRO A 196 -19.56 10.61 -11.64
C PRO A 196 -18.19 10.09 -12.09
N SER A 197 -18.14 8.85 -12.57
CA SER A 197 -16.91 8.23 -13.09
C SER A 197 -16.51 8.74 -14.49
N GLN A 198 -17.47 9.30 -15.23
CA GLN A 198 -17.27 9.88 -16.55
C GLN A 198 -17.26 11.41 -16.47
N ARG A 199 -16.58 12.07 -17.42
CA ARG A 199 -16.54 13.53 -17.46
C ARG A 199 -17.96 14.07 -17.58
N PRO A 200 -18.48 14.83 -16.61
CA PRO A 200 -19.76 15.47 -16.79
C PRO A 200 -19.64 16.39 -17.99
N SER A 201 -20.48 16.17 -19.00
CA SER A 201 -20.57 17.09 -20.12
C SER A 201 -21.08 18.41 -19.56
N PHE A 202 -20.19 19.40 -19.40
CA PHE A 202 -20.53 20.76 -18.98
C PHE A 202 -21.59 21.43 -19.89
N LYS A 203 -21.94 20.79 -21.01
CA LYS A 203 -23.09 21.13 -21.86
C LYS A 203 -24.42 21.08 -21.10
N TRP A 204 -24.59 20.22 -20.09
CA TRP A 204 -25.83 20.15 -19.30
C TRP A 204 -26.14 21.44 -18.52
N TRP A 205 -25.12 22.23 -18.14
CA TRP A 205 -25.35 23.54 -17.50
C TRP A 205 -25.91 24.59 -18.47
N PHE A 206 -25.69 24.44 -19.79
CA PHE A 206 -26.15 25.37 -20.82
C PHE A 206 -27.23 24.79 -21.75
N ASP A 207 -27.55 23.49 -21.62
CA ASP A 207 -28.45 22.77 -22.51
C ASP A 207 -29.35 21.83 -21.70
N PHE A 208 -30.54 22.33 -21.31
CA PHE A 208 -31.56 21.61 -20.54
C PHE A 208 -32.14 20.36 -21.25
N LYS A 209 -31.70 20.08 -22.48
CA LYS A 209 -32.18 19.00 -23.35
C LYS A 209 -31.19 17.82 -23.51
N ALA A 210 -30.03 17.86 -22.85
CA ALA A 210 -29.09 16.75 -22.88
C ALA A 210 -29.69 15.52 -22.19
N SER A 211 -29.63 14.36 -22.85
CA SER A 211 -30.03 13.07 -22.26
C SER A 211 -29.18 12.79 -21.03
N ASN A 212 -29.83 12.52 -19.88
CA ASN A 212 -29.18 11.94 -18.71
C ASN A 212 -28.65 10.55 -19.10
N GLU A 213 -27.42 10.48 -19.59
CA GLU A 213 -26.71 9.21 -19.62
C GLU A 213 -26.51 8.78 -18.16
N GLU A 214 -26.87 7.54 -17.84
CA GLU A 214 -26.66 6.96 -16.51
C GLU A 214 -25.16 6.85 -16.27
N THR A 215 -24.56 7.89 -15.68
CA THR A 215 -23.16 7.87 -15.28
C THR A 215 -23.01 7.03 -14.04
N GLU A 216 -22.27 5.92 -14.15
CA GLU A 216 -21.90 5.13 -12.98
C GLU A 216 -21.06 6.00 -12.01
N PRO A 217 -21.33 5.96 -10.70
CA PRO A 217 -20.54 6.67 -9.71
C PRO A 217 -19.12 6.09 -9.58
N LEU A 218 -18.18 6.86 -9.04
CA LEU A 218 -16.81 6.39 -8.79
C LEU A 218 -16.77 5.15 -7.89
N LEU A 219 -17.69 5.05 -6.94
CA LEU A 219 -17.79 3.93 -6.00
C LEU A 219 -19.21 3.34 -6.02
N THR A 220 -19.29 2.05 -6.30
CA THR A 220 -20.55 1.28 -6.25
C THR A 220 -20.66 0.50 -4.94
N TRP A 221 -21.88 0.38 -4.39
CA TRP A 221 -22.12 -0.33 -3.12
C TRP A 221 -21.62 -1.78 -3.15
N LYS A 222 -21.85 -2.48 -4.27
CA LYS A 222 -21.35 -3.84 -4.49
C LYS A 222 -19.83 -3.94 -4.28
N LYS A 223 -19.07 -2.97 -4.80
CA LYS A 223 -17.61 -2.95 -4.65
C LYS A 223 -17.19 -2.73 -3.19
N VAL A 224 -17.90 -1.87 -2.47
CA VAL A 224 -17.67 -1.66 -1.03
C VAL A 224 -17.95 -2.94 -0.25
N GLN A 225 -19.08 -3.59 -0.51
CA GLN A 225 -19.47 -4.83 0.15
C GLN A 225 -18.42 -5.93 -0.03
N ASP A 226 -17.87 -6.08 -1.24
CA ASP A 226 -16.87 -7.11 -1.56
C ASP A 226 -15.46 -6.79 -1.02
N THR A 227 -15.12 -5.50 -0.88
CA THR A 227 -13.76 -5.06 -0.51
C THR A 227 -13.59 -4.83 0.99
N VAL A 228 -14.66 -4.40 1.69
CA VAL A 228 -14.59 -4.12 3.12
C VAL A 228 -14.51 -5.42 3.92
N PRO A 229 -13.50 -5.58 4.81
CA PRO A 229 -13.36 -6.79 5.61
C PRO A 229 -14.33 -6.75 6.82
N TRP A 230 -15.62 -7.04 6.57
CA TRP A 230 -16.68 -7.03 7.59
C TRP A 230 -16.36 -7.90 8.81
N ASN A 231 -15.69 -9.03 8.59
CA ASN A 231 -15.24 -9.93 9.65
C ASN A 231 -14.33 -9.23 10.66
N ILE A 232 -13.44 -8.34 10.19
CA ILE A 232 -12.53 -7.58 11.06
C ILE A 232 -13.33 -6.56 11.87
N ILE A 233 -14.29 -5.86 11.26
CA ILE A 233 -15.13 -4.88 11.95
C ILE A 233 -15.95 -5.56 13.06
N LEU A 234 -16.56 -6.71 12.76
CA LEU A 234 -17.31 -7.50 13.74
C LEU A 234 -16.41 -8.05 14.86
N LEU A 235 -15.21 -8.53 14.52
CA LEU A 235 -14.23 -9.01 15.49
C LEU A 235 -13.79 -7.90 16.45
N LEU A 236 -13.53 -6.71 15.92
CA LEU A 236 -13.16 -5.51 16.70
C LEU A 236 -14.29 -5.12 17.67
N GLY A 237 -15.52 -5.05 17.18
CA GLY A 237 -16.69 -4.76 18.01
C GLY A 237 -16.91 -5.81 19.10
N GLY A 238 -16.79 -7.10 18.77
CA GLY A 238 -16.86 -8.20 19.73
C GLY A 238 -15.76 -8.16 20.78
N GLY A 239 -14.52 -7.83 20.39
CA GLY A 239 -13.40 -7.65 21.31
C GLY A 239 -13.61 -6.51 22.30
N PHE A 240 -14.13 -5.37 21.83
CA PHE A 240 -14.47 -4.25 22.71
C PHE A 240 -15.63 -4.57 23.65
N ALA A 241 -16.67 -5.27 23.17
CA ALA A 241 -17.77 -5.73 24.02
C ALA A 241 -17.31 -6.71 25.10
N MET A 242 -16.43 -7.65 24.75
CA MET A 242 -15.83 -8.59 25.71
C MET A 242 -14.95 -7.87 26.74
N ALA A 243 -14.09 -6.95 26.29
CA ALA A 243 -13.26 -6.16 27.19
C ALA A 243 -14.11 -5.36 28.19
N LYS A 244 -15.20 -4.75 27.71
CA LYS A 244 -16.15 -4.03 28.58
C LYS A 244 -16.88 -4.97 29.55
N GLY A 245 -17.28 -6.15 29.08
CA GLY A 245 -17.89 -7.17 29.93
C GLY A 245 -16.96 -7.63 31.07
N CYS A 246 -15.67 -7.82 30.80
CA CYS A 246 -14.68 -8.16 31.83
C CYS A 246 -14.45 -7.04 32.85
N GLU A 247 -14.53 -5.78 32.40
CA GLU A 247 -14.43 -4.60 33.28
C GLU A 247 -15.66 -4.51 34.19
N GLU A 248 -16.87 -4.60 33.63
CA GLU A 248 -18.13 -4.52 34.40
C GLU A 248 -18.34 -5.71 35.33
N SER A 249 -17.86 -6.90 34.95
CA SER A 249 -17.93 -8.09 35.81
C SER A 249 -16.91 -8.07 36.96
N GLY A 250 -15.97 -7.12 36.98
CA GLY A 250 -14.86 -7.06 37.94
C GLY A 250 -13.78 -8.12 37.72
N LEU A 251 -13.82 -8.86 36.61
CA LEU A 251 -12.84 -9.91 36.31
C LEU A 251 -11.45 -9.33 36.08
N SER A 252 -11.36 -8.18 35.40
CA SER A 252 -10.10 -7.49 35.13
C SER A 252 -9.40 -6.98 36.39
N ALA A 253 -10.14 -6.77 37.48
CA ALA A 253 -9.58 -6.35 38.78
C ALA A 253 -9.21 -7.55 39.67
N TRP A 254 -9.77 -8.72 39.40
CA TRP A 254 -9.50 -9.95 40.13
C TRP A 254 -8.22 -10.66 39.65
N ILE A 255 -7.93 -10.60 38.35
CA ILE A 255 -6.67 -11.09 37.72
C ILE A 255 -5.53 -10.12 38.01
#